data_AF-A0A1R3ELJ5-F1
#
_entry.id   AF-A0A1R3ELJ5-F1
#
_cell.length_a   1.000
_cell.length_b   1.000
_cell.length_c   1.000
_cell.angle_alpha   90.00
_cell.angle_beta   90.00
_cell.angle_gamma   90.00
#
_symmetry.space_group_name_H-M   'P 1'
#
loop_
_entity.id
_entity.type
_entity.pdbx_description
1 polymer ?
#
loop_
_entity_poly.entity_id
_entity_poly.type
_entity_poly.pdbx_seq_one_letter_code
_entity_poly.pdbx_strand_id
1 'polypeptide(L)'
;MKKILITVLSSLAVVSCASTSDSEQTGSSSDTNYSQLSQTALMAAVNMWSQQNETTPLADTVADQASVTSDQAIGGIGSMLALAQNSLGSADNKELATLIPGMSSLESTGLSSVLSSQGAVESAFAGLGMDSSMVTTFAPIILQALQSQGATSGLMDSLAAIWQ
;
A
#
# COMPACT_ATOMS: atom_id res chain seq x y z
N MET A 1 7.70 26.46 52.04
CA MET A 1 9.02 27.09 52.32
C MET A 1 9.77 27.27 51.00
N LYS A 2 10.08 28.53 50.64
CA LYS A 2 11.00 29.00 49.57
C LYS A 2 10.67 28.52 48.13
N LYS A 3 9.95 29.25 47.27
CA LYS A 3 10.24 30.53 46.55
C LYS A 3 11.59 30.57 45.84
N ILE A 4 11.58 30.45 44.49
CA ILE A 4 12.47 31.15 43.53
C ILE A 4 11.64 31.37 42.25
N LEU A 5 11.08 32.56 41.98
CA LEU A 5 11.63 33.72 41.23
C LEU A 5 11.84 33.41 39.72
N ILE A 6 10.89 33.74 38.82
CA ILE A 6 10.66 35.02 38.09
C ILE A 6 11.85 35.41 37.18
N THR A 7 11.52 35.82 35.94
CA THR A 7 12.17 36.86 35.09
C THR A 7 12.78 36.26 33.81
N VAL A 8 12.55 36.66 32.55
CA VAL A 8 11.69 37.68 31.87
C VAL A 8 12.10 37.68 30.38
N LEU A 9 11.15 38.03 29.52
CA LEU A 9 11.23 38.76 28.24
C LEU A 9 12.20 38.33 27.10
N SER A 10 11.62 38.45 25.89
CA SER A 10 12.23 39.03 24.67
C SER A 10 13.31 38.18 23.98
N SER A 11 13.35 38.00 22.66
CA SER A 11 12.59 38.49 21.51
C SER A 11 12.95 37.57 20.34
N LEU A 12 12.14 37.65 19.29
CA LEU A 12 12.30 37.06 17.96
C LEU A 12 13.76 36.98 17.47
N ALA A 13 14.12 35.81 16.93
CA ALA A 13 15.01 35.71 15.78
C ALA A 13 14.64 34.46 14.97
N VAL A 14 13.95 34.69 13.85
CA VAL A 14 13.87 33.78 12.71
C VAL A 14 15.27 33.65 12.11
N VAL A 15 15.81 32.43 12.04
CA VAL A 15 16.86 32.09 11.07
C VAL A 15 16.77 30.61 10.69
N SER A 16 16.82 30.43 9.37
CA SER A 16 16.68 29.22 8.60
C SER A 16 18.02 28.46 8.50
N CYS A 17 17.94 27.24 7.93
CA CYS A 17 19.02 26.35 7.47
C CYS A 17 19.81 25.61 8.55
N ALA A 18 20.31 24.40 8.33
CA ALA A 18 20.02 23.30 7.41
C ALA A 18 20.91 22.18 7.95
N SER A 19 20.36 20.98 8.14
CA SER A 19 21.10 19.84 8.66
C SER A 19 22.21 19.39 7.71
N THR A 20 23.36 19.05 8.29
CA THR A 20 24.54 18.48 7.63
C THR A 20 24.33 16.99 7.31
N SER A 21 24.80 16.58 6.13
CA SER A 21 24.85 15.23 5.52
C SER A 21 25.71 14.21 6.32
N ASP A 22 25.74 12.90 6.10
CA ASP A 22 25.73 12.13 4.84
C ASP A 22 25.60 10.59 5.07
N SER A 23 25.45 9.82 3.98
CA SER A 23 25.26 8.36 3.76
C SER A 23 23.77 7.97 3.62
N GLU A 24 23.21 7.59 2.47
CA GLU A 24 23.79 6.96 1.27
C GLU A 24 23.07 7.42 -0.02
N GLN A 25 23.86 7.53 -1.08
CA GLN A 25 23.45 7.94 -2.41
C GLN A 25 23.44 6.73 -3.36
N THR A 26 22.26 6.36 -3.84
CA THR A 26 22.08 5.87 -5.22
C THR A 26 20.84 6.54 -5.80
N GLY A 27 21.04 7.44 -6.76
CA GLY A 27 19.98 8.18 -7.49
C GLY A 27 19.04 7.22 -8.25
N SER A 28 17.81 7.63 -8.57
CA SER A 28 17.49 8.83 -9.34
C SER A 28 16.12 9.43 -8.98
N SER A 29 16.16 10.73 -8.66
CA SER A 29 15.31 11.80 -9.20
C SER A 29 13.86 11.48 -9.60
N SER A 30 12.94 11.70 -8.67
CA SER A 30 11.65 12.40 -8.87
C SER A 30 11.00 12.59 -7.50
N ASP A 31 11.35 13.68 -6.81
CA ASP A 31 10.72 14.13 -5.56
C ASP A 31 9.29 14.63 -5.80
N THR A 32 8.44 13.76 -6.33
CA THR A 32 7.06 13.79 -5.87
C THR A 32 7.12 13.06 -4.53
N ASN A 33 6.63 13.71 -3.49
CA ASN A 33 6.42 13.11 -2.17
C ASN A 33 5.32 12.02 -2.29
N TYR A 34 5.62 10.96 -3.05
CA TYR A 34 4.76 9.84 -3.30
C TYR A 34 4.56 9.07 -2.01
N SER A 35 5.55 9.01 -1.13
CA SER A 35 5.50 8.27 0.13
C SER A 35 4.47 8.79 1.14
N GLN A 36 4.25 10.10 1.28
CA GLN A 36 3.23 10.59 2.24
C GLN A 36 1.82 10.67 1.65
N LEU A 37 1.71 10.96 0.35
CA LEU A 37 0.42 10.88 -0.35
C LEU A 37 -0.04 9.43 -0.52
N SER A 38 0.88 8.52 -0.84
CA SER A 38 0.61 7.08 -0.92
C SER A 38 0.28 6.50 0.44
N GLN A 39 0.97 6.87 1.53
CA GLN A 39 0.60 6.38 2.87
C GLN A 39 -0.77 6.87 3.33
N THR A 40 -1.15 8.11 3.01
CA THR A 40 -2.48 8.63 3.35
C THR A 40 -3.57 7.96 2.51
N ALA A 41 -3.38 7.85 1.19
CA ALA A 41 -4.32 7.18 0.29
C ALA A 41 -4.41 5.68 0.61
N LEU A 42 -3.29 5.04 0.94
CA LEU A 42 -3.21 3.64 1.33
C LEU A 42 -3.89 3.41 2.68
N MET A 43 -3.66 4.24 3.70
CA MET A 43 -4.38 4.12 4.97
C MET A 43 -5.87 4.36 4.81
N ALA A 44 -6.28 5.33 3.98
CA ALA A 44 -7.69 5.57 3.69
C ALA A 44 -8.31 4.38 2.94
N ALA A 45 -7.60 3.84 1.96
CA ALA A 45 -7.96 2.64 1.23
C ALA A 45 -8.08 1.43 2.15
N VAL A 46 -7.08 1.15 2.98
CA VAL A 46 -7.04 0.05 3.95
C VAL A 46 -8.17 0.18 4.96
N ASN A 47 -8.41 1.37 5.51
CA ASN A 47 -9.49 1.59 6.48
C ASN A 47 -10.89 1.53 5.83
N MET A 48 -10.99 1.82 4.54
CA MET A 48 -12.24 1.64 3.78
C MET A 48 -12.45 0.19 3.37
N TRP A 49 -11.36 -0.53 3.05
CA TRP A 49 -11.38 -1.93 2.63
C TRP A 49 -11.56 -2.87 3.83
N SER A 50 -11.00 -2.56 5.00
CA SER A 50 -11.22 -3.28 6.25
C SER A 50 -12.66 -3.17 6.77
N GLN A 51 -13.37 -2.08 6.44
CA GLN A 51 -14.80 -1.93 6.78
C GLN A 51 -15.73 -2.75 5.89
N GLN A 52 -15.23 -3.30 4.77
CA GLN A 52 -15.97 -4.31 4.00
C GLN A 52 -15.68 -5.68 4.61
N ASN A 53 -16.49 -6.05 5.60
CA ASN A 53 -16.44 -7.26 6.45
C ASN A 53 -16.46 -8.63 5.69
N GLU A 54 -16.27 -8.64 4.36
CA GLU A 54 -16.38 -9.80 3.46
C GLU A 54 -15.05 -10.14 2.76
N THR A 55 -14.05 -9.25 2.78
CA THR A 55 -12.72 -9.48 2.18
C THR A 55 -11.65 -9.86 3.20
N THR A 56 -12.01 -9.93 4.49
CA THR A 56 -11.16 -10.48 5.56
C THR A 56 -10.72 -11.93 5.33
N PRO A 57 -11.48 -12.84 4.69
CA PRO A 57 -11.02 -14.22 4.52
C PRO A 57 -9.76 -14.33 3.65
N LEU A 58 -9.65 -13.46 2.64
CA LEU A 58 -8.47 -13.36 1.79
C LEU A 58 -7.27 -12.82 2.58
N ALA A 59 -7.49 -11.70 3.26
CA ALA A 59 -6.45 -11.06 4.05
C ALA A 59 -5.95 -11.95 5.18
N ASP A 60 -6.84 -12.66 5.88
CA ASP A 60 -6.47 -13.59 6.95
C ASP A 60 -5.71 -14.80 6.40
N THR A 61 -6.12 -15.36 5.24
CA THR A 61 -5.39 -16.46 4.59
C THR A 61 -3.96 -16.03 4.23
N VAL A 62 -3.82 -14.84 3.65
CA VAL A 62 -2.51 -14.27 3.29
C VAL A 62 -1.71 -13.95 4.55
N ALA A 63 -2.33 -13.37 5.58
CA ALA A 63 -1.68 -13.03 6.84
C ALA A 63 -1.11 -14.28 7.52
N ASP A 64 -1.91 -15.33 7.62
CA ASP A 64 -1.51 -16.61 8.22
C ASP A 64 -0.39 -17.29 7.42
N GLN A 65 -0.51 -17.33 6.10
CA GLN A 65 0.48 -18.00 5.24
C GLN A 65 1.79 -17.22 5.11
N ALA A 66 1.73 -15.89 5.07
CA ALA A 66 2.91 -15.03 4.98
C ALA A 66 3.49 -14.63 6.35
N SER A 67 2.85 -15.04 7.46
CA SER A 67 3.22 -14.66 8.84
C SER A 67 3.30 -13.14 9.06
N VAL A 68 2.34 -12.40 8.49
CA VAL A 68 2.20 -10.94 8.63
C VAL A 68 0.95 -10.59 9.43
N THR A 69 0.77 -9.33 9.81
CA THR A 69 -0.48 -8.89 10.45
C THR A 69 -1.62 -8.80 9.43
N SER A 70 -2.87 -8.89 9.88
CA SER A 70 -4.04 -8.74 8.99
C SER A 70 -4.05 -7.36 8.31
N ASP A 71 -3.66 -6.29 9.01
CA ASP A 71 -3.48 -4.94 8.42
C ASP A 71 -2.42 -4.92 7.32
N GLN A 72 -1.30 -5.62 7.53
CA GLN A 72 -0.23 -5.76 6.55
C GLN A 72 -0.69 -6.56 5.33
N ALA A 73 -1.44 -7.65 5.52
CA ALA A 73 -2.02 -8.41 4.43
C ALA A 73 -3.02 -7.58 3.61
N ILE A 74 -3.95 -6.86 4.26
CA ILE A 74 -4.91 -5.96 3.61
C ILE A 74 -4.16 -4.88 2.82
N GLY A 75 -3.16 -4.23 3.43
CA GLY A 75 -2.36 -3.21 2.76
C GLY A 75 -1.57 -3.77 1.57
N GLY A 76 -0.95 -4.94 1.74
CA GLY A 76 -0.16 -5.59 0.70
C GLY A 76 -1.00 -6.07 -0.49
N ILE A 77 -2.10 -6.77 -0.21
CA ILE A 77 -3.05 -7.21 -1.25
C ILE A 77 -3.63 -5.98 -1.94
N GLY A 78 -4.09 -4.96 -1.20
CA GLY A 78 -4.64 -3.74 -1.80
C GLY A 78 -3.63 -3.04 -2.71
N SER A 79 -2.34 -3.10 -2.38
CA SER A 79 -1.27 -2.55 -3.19
C SER A 79 -1.07 -3.31 -4.50
N MET A 80 -0.98 -4.64 -4.41
CA MET A 80 -0.83 -5.52 -5.57
C MET A 80 -2.04 -5.47 -6.49
N LEU A 81 -3.24 -5.33 -5.91
CA LEU A 81 -4.50 -5.23 -6.63
C LEU A 81 -4.64 -3.88 -7.33
N ALA A 82 -4.15 -2.79 -6.73
CA ALA A 82 -4.11 -1.49 -7.35
C ALA A 82 -3.19 -1.46 -8.58
N LEU A 83 -2.03 -2.12 -8.50
CA LEU A 83 -1.13 -2.34 -9.65
C LEU A 83 -1.78 -3.19 -10.74
N ALA A 84 -2.42 -4.28 -10.33
CA ALA A 84 -3.19 -5.11 -11.24
C ALA A 84 -4.24 -4.28 -11.96
N GLN A 85 -4.98 -3.44 -11.23
CA GLN A 85 -6.05 -2.63 -11.80
C GLN A 85 -5.55 -1.65 -12.88
N ASN A 86 -4.36 -1.08 -12.70
CA ASN A 86 -3.73 -0.20 -13.69
C ASN A 86 -3.26 -0.98 -14.93
N SER A 87 -2.81 -2.22 -14.74
CA SER A 87 -2.18 -3.03 -15.78
C SER A 87 -3.15 -3.96 -16.52
N LEU A 88 -4.28 -4.31 -15.91
CA LEU A 88 -5.31 -5.19 -16.45
C LEU A 88 -6.19 -4.48 -17.49
N GLY A 89 -6.72 -5.27 -18.43
CA GLY A 89 -7.70 -4.81 -19.39
C GLY A 89 -9.07 -4.53 -18.76
N SER A 90 -9.95 -3.82 -19.48
CA SER A 90 -11.29 -3.47 -18.97
C SER A 90 -12.20 -4.68 -18.70
N ALA A 91 -11.95 -5.83 -19.35
CA ALA A 91 -12.70 -7.06 -19.09
C ALA A 91 -12.27 -7.68 -17.75
N ASP A 92 -10.97 -7.92 -17.61
CA ASP A 92 -10.34 -8.47 -16.41
C ASP A 92 -10.63 -7.61 -15.17
N ASN A 93 -10.57 -6.28 -15.30
CA ASN A 93 -10.89 -5.35 -14.22
C ASN A 93 -12.35 -5.45 -13.75
N LYS A 94 -13.30 -5.67 -14.65
CA LYS A 94 -14.71 -5.86 -14.27
C LYS A 94 -14.93 -7.17 -13.54
N GLU A 95 -14.25 -8.22 -13.99
CA GLU A 95 -14.28 -9.52 -13.33
C GLU A 95 -13.66 -9.43 -11.93
N LEU A 96 -12.47 -8.84 -11.82
CA LEU A 96 -11.78 -8.61 -10.56
C LEU A 96 -12.62 -7.78 -9.58
N ALA A 97 -13.29 -6.72 -10.06
CA ALA A 97 -14.19 -5.91 -9.25
C ALA A 97 -15.46 -6.66 -8.81
N THR A 98 -15.88 -7.69 -9.54
CA THR A 98 -17.01 -8.55 -9.16
C THR A 98 -16.58 -9.58 -8.11
N LEU A 99 -15.34 -10.07 -8.19
CA LEU A 99 -14.77 -11.03 -7.26
C LEU A 99 -14.37 -10.40 -5.92
N ILE A 100 -13.89 -9.14 -5.96
CA ILE A 100 -13.41 -8.44 -4.78
C ILE A 100 -14.36 -7.29 -4.46
N PRO A 101 -15.27 -7.47 -3.48
CA PRO A 101 -16.08 -6.38 -2.98
C PRO A 101 -15.19 -5.21 -2.53
N GLY A 102 -15.57 -3.99 -2.91
CA GLY A 102 -14.87 -2.77 -2.50
C GLY A 102 -13.74 -2.33 -3.40
N MET A 103 -13.43 -3.11 -4.45
CA MET A 103 -12.48 -2.74 -5.50
C MET A 103 -12.82 -1.39 -6.15
N SER A 104 -14.11 -1.12 -6.43
CA SER A 104 -14.56 0.17 -6.98
C SER A 104 -14.33 1.34 -6.01
N SER A 105 -14.44 1.09 -4.71
CA SER A 105 -14.14 2.08 -3.68
C SER A 105 -12.63 2.37 -3.67
N LEU A 106 -11.80 1.33 -3.82
CA LEU A 106 -10.35 1.48 -3.93
C LEU A 106 -9.94 2.28 -5.16
N GLU A 107 -10.54 2.01 -6.32
CA GLU A 107 -10.34 2.79 -7.55
C GLU A 107 -10.66 4.27 -7.33
N SER A 108 -11.78 4.56 -6.65
CA SER A 108 -12.21 5.92 -6.32
C SER A 108 -11.21 6.69 -5.45
N THR A 109 -10.37 6.00 -4.66
CA THR A 109 -9.30 6.66 -3.89
C THR A 109 -8.13 7.14 -4.76
N GLY A 110 -8.06 6.73 -6.03
CA GLY A 110 -6.95 7.02 -6.92
C GLY A 110 -5.68 6.21 -6.62
N LEU A 111 -5.74 5.23 -5.71
CA LEU A 111 -4.59 4.42 -5.32
C LEU A 111 -4.00 3.65 -6.52
N SER A 112 -4.82 3.19 -7.46
CA SER A 112 -4.37 2.52 -8.70
C SER A 112 -3.54 3.41 -9.62
N SER A 113 -3.71 4.73 -9.56
CA SER A 113 -2.86 5.68 -10.29
C SER A 113 -1.48 5.83 -9.64
N VAL A 114 -1.45 5.79 -8.30
CA VAL A 114 -0.22 5.89 -7.49
C VAL A 114 0.58 4.60 -7.54
N LEU A 115 -0.08 3.45 -7.43
CA LEU A 115 0.52 2.12 -7.44
C LEU A 115 0.53 1.54 -8.86
N SER A 116 1.12 2.28 -9.79
CA SER A 116 1.18 1.93 -11.21
C SER A 116 2.44 1.14 -11.61
N SER A 117 3.31 0.80 -10.65
CA SER A 117 4.55 0.05 -10.92
C SER A 117 4.92 -0.88 -9.76
N GLN A 118 5.67 -1.94 -10.06
CA GLN A 118 6.19 -2.89 -9.07
C GLN A 118 6.91 -2.18 -7.91
N GLY A 119 7.80 -1.22 -8.22
CA GLY A 119 8.53 -0.46 -7.19
C GLY A 119 7.63 0.38 -6.29
N ALA A 120 6.45 0.81 -6.76
CA ALA A 120 5.47 1.52 -5.94
C ALA A 120 4.76 0.56 -4.98
N VAL A 121 4.48 -0.67 -5.42
CA VAL A 121 3.96 -1.75 -4.57
C VAL A 121 5.00 -2.14 -3.52
N GLU A 122 6.25 -2.35 -3.92
CA GLU A 122 7.37 -2.65 -3.01
C GLU A 122 7.56 -1.56 -1.95
N SER A 123 7.44 -0.29 -2.36
CA SER A 123 7.46 0.87 -1.44
C SER A 123 6.26 0.88 -0.49
N ALA A 124 5.08 0.46 -0.96
CA ALA A 124 3.91 0.31 -0.10
C ALA A 124 4.12 -0.80 0.94
N PHE A 125 4.70 -1.94 0.55
CA PHE A 125 5.07 -3.01 1.47
C PHE A 125 6.08 -2.54 2.52
N ALA A 126 7.15 -1.87 2.09
CA ALA A 126 8.14 -1.29 2.99
C ALA A 126 7.51 -0.24 3.92
N GLY A 127 6.58 0.57 3.42
CA GLY A 127 5.82 1.55 4.19
C GLY A 127 4.94 0.93 5.27
N LEU A 128 4.51 -0.32 5.10
CA LEU A 128 3.78 -1.13 6.08
C LEU A 128 4.71 -1.92 7.02
N GLY A 129 6.02 -1.74 6.90
CA GLY A 129 7.03 -2.49 7.66
C GLY A 129 7.18 -3.96 7.23
N MET A 130 6.73 -4.30 6.02
CA MET A 130 6.96 -5.61 5.40
C MET A 130 8.21 -5.59 4.52
N ASP A 131 8.74 -6.78 4.23
CA ASP A 131 9.79 -6.93 3.23
C ASP A 131 9.19 -6.78 1.82
N SER A 132 9.82 -5.96 0.97
CA SER A 132 9.39 -5.77 -0.42
C SER A 132 9.41 -7.07 -1.23
N SER A 133 10.22 -8.07 -0.85
CA SER A 133 10.23 -9.39 -1.49
C SER A 133 8.96 -10.19 -1.25
N MET A 134 8.14 -9.82 -0.26
CA MET A 134 6.89 -10.54 0.07
C MET A 134 5.84 -10.45 -1.04
N VAL A 135 5.96 -9.53 -2.01
CA VAL A 135 5.10 -9.49 -3.21
C VAL A 135 5.11 -10.86 -3.92
N THR A 136 6.28 -11.52 -3.98
CA THR A 136 6.43 -12.87 -4.58
C THR A 136 5.81 -13.99 -3.75
N THR A 137 5.69 -13.79 -2.44
CA THR A 137 4.98 -14.71 -1.54
C THR A 137 3.47 -14.51 -1.63
N PHE A 138 3.02 -13.25 -1.73
CA PHE A 138 1.61 -12.87 -1.74
C PHE A 138 0.94 -13.25 -3.06
N ALA A 139 1.61 -13.05 -4.19
CA ALA A 139 1.07 -13.33 -5.52
C ALA A 139 0.42 -14.74 -5.62
N PRO A 140 1.11 -15.86 -5.34
CA PRO A 140 0.50 -17.18 -5.45
C PRO A 140 -0.64 -17.41 -4.46
N ILE A 141 -0.61 -16.80 -3.27
CA ILE A 141 -1.66 -16.95 -2.25
C ILE A 141 -2.92 -16.22 -2.71
N ILE A 142 -2.78 -14.99 -3.22
CA ILE A 142 -3.88 -14.19 -3.76
C ILE A 142 -4.49 -14.88 -4.97
N LEU A 143 -3.67 -15.39 -5.90
CA LEU A 143 -4.13 -16.15 -7.06
C LEU A 143 -4.94 -17.38 -6.65
N GLN A 144 -4.45 -18.14 -5.67
CA GLN A 144 -5.14 -19.33 -5.16
C GLN A 144 -6.50 -19.00 -4.55
N ALA A 145 -6.58 -17.87 -3.86
CA ALA A 145 -7.79 -17.45 -3.20
C ALA A 145 -8.80 -16.80 -4.17
N LEU A 146 -8.33 -16.06 -5.18
CA LEU A 146 -9.15 -15.59 -6.31
C LEU A 146 -9.69 -16.77 -7.13
N GLN A 147 -8.88 -17.79 -7.37
CA GLN A 147 -9.33 -19.02 -8.03
C GLN A 147 -10.47 -19.69 -7.23
N SER A 148 -10.36 -19.70 -5.90
CA SER A 148 -11.40 -20.27 -5.02
C SER A 148 -12.71 -19.47 -5.05
N GLN A 149 -12.64 -18.17 -5.39
CA GLN A 149 -13.78 -17.29 -5.60
C GLN A 149 -14.38 -17.37 -7.01
N GLY A 150 -13.78 -18.16 -7.90
CA GLY A 150 -14.27 -18.34 -9.27
C GLY A 150 -13.66 -17.39 -10.30
N ALA A 151 -12.45 -16.87 -10.03
CA ALA A 151 -11.67 -16.18 -11.07
C ALA A 151 -11.47 -17.05 -12.30
N THR A 152 -11.59 -16.46 -13.49
CA THR A 152 -11.30 -17.13 -14.74
C THR A 152 -9.80 -17.33 -14.92
N SER A 153 -9.43 -18.35 -15.70
CA SER A 153 -8.03 -18.61 -16.03
C SER A 153 -7.37 -17.41 -16.72
N GLY A 154 -8.11 -16.68 -17.57
CA GLY A 154 -7.60 -15.48 -18.23
C GLY A 154 -7.22 -14.37 -17.24
N LEU A 155 -8.09 -14.06 -16.27
CA LEU A 155 -7.77 -13.11 -15.22
C LEU A 155 -6.56 -13.56 -14.38
N MET A 156 -6.51 -14.84 -14.00
CA MET A 156 -5.40 -15.39 -13.22
C MET A 156 -4.07 -15.33 -13.97
N ASP A 157 -4.06 -15.62 -15.27
CA ASP A 157 -2.88 -15.51 -16.12
C ASP A 157 -2.42 -14.05 -16.24
N SER A 158 -3.36 -13.11 -16.43
CA SER A 158 -3.05 -11.67 -16.46
C SER A 158 -2.46 -11.20 -15.13
N LEU A 159 -3.06 -11.56 -14.00
CA LEU A 159 -2.57 -11.21 -12.66
C LEU A 159 -1.19 -11.81 -12.38
N ALA A 160 -0.96 -13.07 -12.75
CA ALA A 160 0.33 -13.73 -12.60
C ALA A 160 1.42 -13.10 -13.47
N ALA A 161 1.07 -12.54 -14.64
CA ALA A 161 2.00 -11.80 -15.48
C ALA A 161 2.36 -10.42 -14.92
N ILE A 162 1.44 -9.78 -14.17
CA ILE A 162 1.65 -8.45 -13.58
C ILE A 162 2.53 -8.52 -12.34
N TRP A 163 2.42 -9.58 -11.54
CA TRP A 163 3.15 -9.73 -10.27
C TRP A 163 4.45 -10.52 -10.38
N GLN A 164 4.91 -10.79 -11.60
CA GLN A 164 6.12 -11.57 -11.88
C GLN A 164 7.43 -10.79 -11.71
#